data_AF-A0AA96TS31-F1
#
_entry.id   AF-A0AA96TS31-F1
#
_cell.length_a   1.000
_cell.length_b   1.000
_cell.length_c   1.000
_cell.angle_alpha   90.00
_cell.angle_beta   90.00
_cell.angle_gamma   90.00
#
_symmetry.space_group_name_H-M   'P 1'
#
loop_
_entity.id
_entity.type
_entity.pdbx_description
1 polymer ?
#
loop_
_entity_poly.entity_id
_entity_poly.type
_entity_poly.pdbx_seq_one_letter_code
_entity_poly.pdbx_strand_id
1 'polypeptide(L)'
;MEMVPGKGVLESDGKWRLHGGVFTFVTTVGGPASKTSEPLVLRLSMPMDAVDIASITGDQWQCDEVEDGLACRNANVVEAGGTWPALTVGVRQNGYAQDTFDVVVSGAGEGSAGVPVFLDSSV
;
A
#
# COMPACT_ATOMS: atom_id res chain seq x y z
N MET A 1 10.86 0.04 -5.00
CA MET A 1 9.55 -0.07 -4.35
C MET A 1 9.46 1.03 -3.33
N GLU A 2 8.36 1.75 -3.29
CA GLU A 2 8.17 2.87 -2.35
C GLU A 2 6.73 2.93 -1.87
N MET A 3 6.55 3.37 -0.63
CA MET A 3 5.29 3.77 -0.03
C MET A 3 5.38 5.24 0.34
N VAL A 4 4.49 6.05 -0.21
CA VAL A 4 4.49 7.50 -0.04
C VAL A 4 3.22 7.93 0.70
N PRO A 5 3.33 8.75 1.75
CA PRO A 5 2.16 9.26 2.45
C PRO A 5 1.34 10.17 1.53
N GLY A 6 0.02 10.05 1.64
CA GLY A 6 -0.92 10.92 0.94
C GLY A 6 -1.67 11.85 1.90
N LYS A 7 -2.91 12.17 1.54
CA LYS A 7 -3.76 13.06 2.34
C LYS A 7 -4.00 12.44 3.72
N GLY A 8 -4.01 13.26 4.76
CA GLY A 8 -4.36 12.84 6.13
C GLY A 8 -3.24 12.17 6.91
N VAL A 9 -2.04 12.04 6.33
CA VAL A 9 -0.85 11.52 7.00
C VAL A 9 0.06 12.65 7.44
N LEU A 10 0.49 12.64 8.70
CA LEU A 10 1.58 13.46 9.22
C LEU A 10 2.86 12.63 9.23
N GLU A 11 3.78 12.93 8.32
CA GLU A 11 5.07 12.25 8.26
C GLU A 11 6.12 12.97 9.13
N SER A 12 6.82 12.19 9.97
CA SER A 12 7.97 12.68 10.75
C SER A 12 8.94 11.53 11.01
N ASP A 13 10.22 11.72 10.69
CA ASP A 13 11.30 10.74 10.88
C ASP A 13 11.00 9.35 10.29
N GLY A 14 10.39 9.32 9.10
CA GLY A 14 10.02 8.07 8.41
C GLY A 14 8.86 7.31 9.06
N LYS A 15 8.09 7.96 9.94
CA LYS A 15 6.90 7.41 10.59
C LYS A 15 5.66 8.18 10.16
N TRP A 16 4.55 7.48 10.04
CA TRP A 16 3.27 8.08 9.71
C TRP A 16 2.41 8.19 10.96
N ARG A 17 1.95 9.40 11.25
CA ARG A 17 1.00 9.68 12.33
C ARG A 17 -0.34 10.05 11.75
N LEU A 18 -1.38 9.49 12.35
CA LEU A 18 -2.75 9.61 11.88
C LEU A 18 -3.64 9.95 13.06
N HIS A 19 -4.54 10.90 12.85
CA HIS A 19 -5.38 11.45 13.88
C HIS A 19 -6.81 11.58 13.38
N GLY A 20 -7.50 10.44 13.35
CA GLY A 20 -8.88 10.30 12.93
C GLY A 20 -9.13 10.51 11.42
N GLY A 21 -10.21 9.91 10.93
CA GLY A 21 -10.71 10.14 9.58
C GLY A 21 -10.11 9.23 8.51
N VAL A 22 -10.15 9.70 7.26
CA VAL A 22 -9.65 8.96 6.09
C VAL A 22 -8.31 9.53 5.67
N PHE A 23 -7.34 8.64 5.50
CA PHE A 23 -6.05 8.96 4.93
C PHE A 23 -5.78 8.13 3.69
N THR A 24 -4.81 8.55 2.90
CA THR A 24 -4.37 7.80 1.72
C THR A 24 -2.86 7.59 1.75
N PHE A 25 -2.41 6.54 1.07
CA PHE A 25 -1.01 6.35 0.74
C PHE A 25 -0.89 5.77 -0.68
N VAL A 26 0.28 5.98 -1.29
CA VAL A 26 0.55 5.55 -2.66
C VAL A 26 1.68 4.53 -2.63
N THR A 27 1.48 3.44 -3.34
CA THR A 27 2.47 2.38 -3.53
C THR A 27 2.94 2.37 -4.97
N THR A 28 4.25 2.41 -5.19
CA THR A 28 4.87 2.39 -6.53
C THR A 28 5.89 1.26 -6.67
N VAL A 29 5.77 0.49 -7.75
CA VAL A 29 6.69 -0.59 -8.09
C VAL A 29 7.40 -0.27 -9.39
N GLY A 30 8.72 -0.15 -9.33
CA GLY A 30 9.56 -0.07 -10.52
C GLY A 30 9.44 -1.35 -11.34
N GLY A 31 9.56 -1.25 -12.66
CA GLY A 31 9.41 -2.34 -13.60
C GLY A 31 10.43 -3.46 -13.40
N PRO A 32 10.22 -4.62 -14.04
CA PRO A 32 11.09 -5.76 -13.87
C PRO A 32 12.46 -5.52 -14.53
N ALA A 33 13.47 -6.30 -14.13
CA ALA A 33 14.78 -6.27 -14.77
C ALA A 33 14.76 -6.86 -16.20
N SER A 34 13.77 -7.72 -16.49
CA SER A 34 13.56 -8.37 -17.77
C SER A 34 12.06 -8.51 -18.05
N LYS A 35 11.69 -8.67 -19.32
CA LYS A 35 10.28 -8.85 -19.70
C LYS A 35 9.72 -10.14 -19.07
N THR A 36 8.55 -10.03 -18.45
CA THR A 36 7.84 -11.13 -17.80
C THR A 36 6.40 -11.23 -18.31
N SER A 37 5.87 -12.46 -18.37
CA SER A 37 4.46 -12.74 -18.66
C SER A 37 3.63 -12.97 -17.40
N GLU A 38 4.27 -13.01 -16.24
CA GLU A 38 3.57 -13.10 -14.95
C GLU A 38 2.94 -11.74 -14.59
N PRO A 39 1.84 -11.75 -13.82
CA PRO A 39 1.29 -10.53 -13.24
C PRO A 39 2.15 -10.04 -12.07
N LEU A 40 2.07 -8.74 -11.79
CA LEU A 40 2.57 -8.17 -10.54
C LEU A 40 1.58 -8.48 -9.42
N VAL A 41 2.08 -8.97 -8.28
CA VAL A 41 1.27 -9.24 -7.09
C VAL A 41 1.81 -8.42 -5.92
N LEU A 42 0.92 -7.67 -5.26
CA LEU A 42 1.17 -6.95 -4.02
C LEU A 42 0.36 -7.57 -2.90
N ARG A 43 1.00 -7.83 -1.76
CA ARG A 43 0.31 -8.04 -0.49
C ARG A 43 0.61 -6.85 0.41
N LEU A 44 -0.43 -6.16 0.86
CA LEU A 44 -0.34 -5.12 1.87
C LEU A 44 -0.85 -5.70 3.18
N SER A 45 -0.05 -5.58 4.24
CA SER A 45 -0.42 -5.94 5.61
C SER A 45 -0.59 -4.68 6.44
N MET A 46 -1.71 -4.59 7.16
CA MET A 46 -2.14 -3.42 7.93
C MET A 46 -2.80 -3.88 9.25
N PRO A 47 -2.79 -3.05 10.31
CA PRO A 47 -3.54 -3.30 11.54
C PRO A 47 -5.05 -3.15 11.30
N MET A 48 -5.66 -4.20 10.71
CA MET A 48 -7.07 -4.23 10.28
C MET A 48 -8.07 -4.17 11.44
N ASP A 49 -7.61 -4.29 12.69
CA ASP A 49 -8.41 -4.02 13.90
C ASP A 49 -8.56 -2.52 14.19
N ALA A 50 -7.73 -1.67 13.60
CA ALA A 50 -7.73 -0.22 13.78
C ALA A 50 -8.00 0.58 12.49
N VAL A 51 -8.07 -0.08 11.32
CA VAL A 51 -8.41 0.56 10.03
C VAL A 51 -9.41 -0.24 9.21
N ASP A 52 -10.27 0.46 8.46
CA ASP A 52 -11.04 -0.11 7.36
C ASP A 52 -10.50 0.39 6.02
N ILE A 53 -10.63 -0.42 4.97
CA ILE A 53 -10.38 0.04 3.60
C ILE A 53 -11.50 0.97 3.16
N ALA A 54 -11.15 2.20 2.79
CA ALA A 54 -12.10 3.23 2.37
C ALA A 54 -12.15 3.40 0.85
N SER A 55 -11.02 3.17 0.17
CA SER A 55 -10.94 3.26 -1.29
C SER A 55 -9.70 2.56 -1.83
N ILE A 56 -9.79 2.03 -3.03
CA ILE A 56 -8.65 1.50 -3.78
C ILE A 56 -8.73 2.08 -5.19
N THR A 57 -7.66 2.74 -5.63
CA THR A 57 -7.61 3.37 -6.96
C THR A 57 -6.27 3.10 -7.63
N GLY A 58 -6.30 2.83 -8.93
CA GLY A 58 -5.12 2.58 -9.74
C GLY A 58 -5.47 1.82 -11.01
N ASP A 59 -4.79 2.14 -12.11
CA ASP A 59 -5.12 1.57 -13.42
C ASP A 59 -4.82 0.07 -13.49
N GLN A 60 -5.83 -0.72 -13.89
CA GLN A 60 -5.75 -2.17 -14.08
C GLN A 60 -5.38 -2.97 -12.82
N TRP A 61 -5.47 -2.34 -11.64
CA TRP A 61 -5.36 -3.04 -10.38
C TRP A 61 -6.67 -3.78 -10.07
N GLN A 62 -6.53 -5.04 -9.68
CA GLN A 62 -7.60 -5.85 -9.10
C GLN A 62 -7.18 -6.18 -7.67
N CYS A 63 -8.00 -5.83 -6.69
CA CYS A 63 -7.66 -5.99 -5.28
C CYS A 63 -8.81 -6.66 -4.54
N ASP A 64 -8.45 -7.56 -3.64
CA ASP A 64 -9.34 -8.23 -2.71
C ASP A 64 -8.90 -7.92 -1.28
N GLU A 65 -9.86 -7.63 -0.41
CA GLU A 65 -9.62 -7.58 1.04
C GLU A 65 -9.34 -8.97 1.58
N VAL A 66 -8.30 -9.07 2.40
CA VAL A 66 -7.87 -10.30 3.08
C VAL A 66 -7.75 -10.02 4.57
N GLU A 67 -7.63 -11.07 5.38
CA GLU A 67 -7.68 -10.98 6.85
C GLU A 67 -6.68 -9.95 7.42
N ASP A 68 -5.47 -9.86 6.85
CA ASP A 68 -4.39 -8.99 7.30
C ASP A 68 -4.21 -7.72 6.46
N GLY A 69 -5.09 -7.45 5.48
CA GLY A 69 -5.00 -6.25 4.65
C GLY A 69 -5.57 -6.41 3.24
N LEU A 70 -4.72 -6.24 2.22
CA LEU A 70 -5.11 -6.26 0.81
C LEU A 70 -4.21 -7.15 -0.04
N ALA A 71 -4.82 -7.97 -0.90
CA ALA A 71 -4.14 -8.69 -1.97
C ALA A 71 -4.48 -8.04 -3.32
N CYS A 72 -3.48 -7.44 -3.97
CA CYS A 72 -3.65 -6.70 -5.21
C CYS A 72 -2.83 -7.32 -6.35
N ARG A 73 -3.40 -7.33 -7.56
CA ARG A 73 -2.75 -7.84 -8.77
C ARG A 73 -2.86 -6.84 -9.91
N ASN A 74 -1.79 -6.70 -10.69
CA ASN A 74 -1.78 -5.96 -11.94
C ASN A 74 -1.21 -6.84 -13.07
N ALA A 75 -1.98 -7.05 -14.13
CA ALA A 75 -1.60 -7.90 -15.26
C ALA A 75 -0.88 -7.14 -16.40
N ASN A 76 -0.67 -5.83 -16.25
CA ASN A 76 0.01 -5.04 -17.27
C ASN A 76 1.46 -5.50 -17.45
N VAL A 77 1.83 -5.72 -18.71
CA VAL A 77 3.21 -5.93 -19.10
C VAL A 77 3.92 -4.59 -19.10
N VAL A 78 4.97 -4.48 -18.30
CA VAL A 78 5.84 -3.31 -18.22
C VAL A 78 7.19 -3.69 -18.82
N GLU A 79 7.70 -2.83 -19.70
CA GLU A 79 9.03 -3.03 -20.30
C GLU A 79 10.14 -2.93 -19.23
N ALA A 80 11.29 -3.54 -19.51
CA ALA A 80 12.40 -3.56 -18.56
C ALA A 80 12.81 -2.14 -18.15
N GLY A 81 12.92 -1.88 -16.84
CA GLY A 81 13.22 -0.55 -16.29
C GLY A 81 12.06 0.45 -16.34
N GLY A 82 10.85 0.03 -16.75
CA GLY A 82 9.63 0.84 -16.69
C GLY A 82 9.08 1.00 -15.26
N THR A 83 7.79 1.25 -15.11
CA THR A 83 7.11 1.31 -13.80
C THR A 83 5.65 0.87 -13.97
N TRP A 84 5.12 0.09 -13.03
CA TRP A 84 3.69 -0.25 -13.02
C TRP A 84 2.84 0.96 -12.61
N PRO A 85 1.56 1.04 -13.02
CA PRO A 85 0.66 2.07 -12.52
C PRO A 85 0.65 2.11 -10.99
N ALA A 86 0.68 3.31 -10.41
CA ALA A 86 0.64 3.48 -8.97
C ALA A 86 -0.68 2.94 -8.39
N LEU A 87 -0.61 2.33 -7.20
CA LEU A 87 -1.77 1.92 -6.42
C LEU A 87 -1.96 2.92 -5.28
N THR A 88 -3.11 3.58 -5.24
CA THR A 88 -3.47 4.48 -4.14
C THR A 88 -4.52 3.80 -3.27
N VAL A 89 -4.20 3.63 -1.99
CA VAL A 89 -5.09 3.04 -1.00
C VAL A 89 -5.54 4.15 -0.06
N GLY A 90 -6.85 4.21 0.18
CA GLY A 90 -7.47 5.03 1.20
C GLY A 90 -7.98 4.14 2.32
N VAL A 91 -7.71 4.56 3.54
CA VAL A 91 -7.99 3.81 4.77
C VAL A 91 -8.62 4.74 5.77
N ARG A 92 -9.65 4.27 6.45
CA ARG A 92 -10.33 4.98 7.52
C ARG A 92 -9.81 4.47 8.85
N GLN A 93 -9.31 5.36 9.69
CA GLN A 93 -8.95 4.99 11.05
C GLN A 93 -10.22 4.81 11.90
N ASN A 94 -10.33 3.65 12.56
CA ASN A 94 -11.42 3.31 13.46
C ASN A 94 -10.95 2.97 14.88
N GLY A 95 -9.64 2.86 15.10
CA GLY A 95 -9.07 2.48 16.39
C GLY A 95 -7.72 3.12 16.66
N TYR A 96 -7.15 2.70 17.79
CA TYR A 96 -5.76 2.98 18.14
C TYR A 96 -4.88 1.79 17.76
N ALA A 97 -3.74 2.06 17.14
CA ALA A 97 -2.71 1.05 16.90
C ALA A 97 -1.33 1.72 16.77
N GLN A 98 -0.29 0.97 17.12
CA GLN A 98 1.09 1.30 16.82
C GLN A 98 1.73 0.06 16.19
N ASP A 99 1.87 0.07 14.88
CA ASP A 99 2.26 -1.09 14.08
C ASP A 99 3.03 -0.65 12.82
N THR A 100 3.15 -1.51 11.83
CA THR A 100 3.67 -1.21 10.50
C THR A 100 2.61 -1.40 9.43
N PHE A 101 2.70 -0.55 8.40
CA PHE A 101 2.07 -0.84 7.12
C PHE A 101 3.15 -1.44 6.24
N ASP A 102 2.97 -2.69 5.86
CA ASP A 102 3.94 -3.43 5.07
C ASP A 102 3.37 -3.75 3.69
N VAL A 103 4.25 -3.79 2.70
CA VAL A 103 3.93 -4.25 1.37
C VAL A 103 5.02 -5.17 0.86
N VAL A 104 4.60 -6.31 0.32
CA VAL A 104 5.48 -7.31 -0.30
C VAL A 104 5.06 -7.51 -1.75
N VAL A 105 6.04 -7.45 -2.64
CA VAL A 105 5.87 -7.63 -4.09
C VAL A 105 6.35 -9.02 -4.50
N SER A 106 5.60 -9.66 -5.40
CA SER A 106 5.97 -10.95 -5.99
C SER A 106 5.46 -11.09 -7.44
N GLY A 107 5.85 -12.18 -8.11
CA GLY A 107 5.50 -12.47 -9.49
C GLY A 107 6.37 -11.67 -10.45
N ALA A 108 5.76 -10.78 -11.21
CA ALA A 108 6.45 -9.97 -12.21
C ALA A 108 7.55 -9.04 -11.66
N GLY A 109 7.46 -8.65 -10.39
CA GLY A 109 8.41 -7.75 -9.74
C GLY A 109 8.81 -8.29 -8.37
N GLU A 110 9.80 -7.64 -7.77
CA GLU A 110 10.32 -7.99 -6.45
C GLU A 110 10.53 -6.73 -5.60
N GLY A 111 10.41 -6.90 -4.29
CA GLY A 111 10.70 -5.86 -3.31
C GLY A 111 9.72 -5.87 -2.14
N SER A 112 10.08 -5.12 -1.10
CA SER A 112 9.21 -4.84 0.02
C SER A 112 9.44 -3.43 0.54
N ALA A 113 8.44 -2.88 1.22
CA ALA A 113 8.55 -1.65 1.98
C ALA A 113 7.71 -1.78 3.26
N GLY A 114 8.11 -1.08 4.31
CA GLY A 114 7.40 -1.06 5.58
C GLY A 114 7.50 0.34 6.17
N VAL A 115 6.37 0.88 6.63
CA VAL A 115 6.32 2.19 7.27
C VAL A 115 5.68 2.07 8.66
N PRO A 116 6.39 2.47 9.74
CA PRO A 116 5.79 2.53 11.06
C PRO A 116 4.64 3.52 11.11
N VAL A 117 3.50 3.07 11.62
CA VAL A 117 2.29 3.89 11.78
C VAL A 117 1.94 4.08 13.25
N PHE A 118 1.41 5.25 13.55
CA PHE A 118 0.78 5.56 14.84
C PHE A 118 -0.61 6.09 14.57
N LEU A 119 -1.62 5.26 14.86
CA LEU A 119 -3.03 5.58 14.73
C LEU A 119 -3.53 6.08 16.08
N ASP A 120 -3.78 7.37 16.17
CA ASP A 120 -4.22 8.03 17.39
C ASP A 120 -5.69 8.42 17.26
N SER A 121 -6.55 7.88 18.12
CA SER A 121 -7.99 8.19 18.16
C SER A 121 -8.36 9.08 19.34
N SER A 122 -7.38 9.61 20.08
CA SER A 122 -7.63 10.53 21.18
C SER A 122 -8.29 11.83 20.68
N VAL A 123 -9.19 12.38 21.51
CA VAL A 123 -9.97 13.61 21.25
C VAL A 123 -9.36 14.81 21.96
#